data_AF-A0A519LKN6-F1
#
_entry.id   AF-A0A519LKN6-F1
#
_cell.length_a   1.000
_cell.length_b   1.000
_cell.length_c   1.000
_cell.angle_alpha   90.00
_cell.angle_beta   90.00
_cell.angle_gamma   90.00
#
_symmetry.space_group_name_H-M   'P 1'
#
loop_
_entity.id
_entity.type
_entity.pdbx_description
1 polymer ?
#
loop_
_entity_poly.entity_id
_entity_poly.type
_entity_poly.pdbx_seq_one_letter_code
_entity_poly.pdbx_strand_id
1 'polypeptide(L)'
;MQAALNTPVTTHTATADAPASHAAPVAATQSLPHYQIIRRNGAVVPFEPQKIAVAMMKAFLAVHGTQGAASASVREVVDTLTQNVVRALVRSRPAGGTFHIEDVQDQVELGLMRGEHHEIARAYVLYRERRTQERARQTEQQAAVPAAPVLHVLDGDKRVALDLNRLQGLIESACVNLGADIKADPIVAETMRNLYDGVPMDEVYKASILAARTLIEKDP
;
A
#
# COMPACT_ATOMS: atom_id res chain seq x y z
N MET A 1 -88.25 13.26 -44.49
CA MET A 1 -87.91 12.22 -43.49
C MET A 1 -86.50 11.71 -43.83
N GLN A 2 -85.42 12.44 -43.58
CA GLN A 2 -84.68 12.55 -42.30
C GLN A 2 -84.55 11.22 -41.55
N ALA A 3 -83.38 10.56 -41.65
CA ALA A 3 -82.41 10.40 -40.57
C ALA A 3 -81.28 9.44 -41.02
N ALA A 4 -80.05 9.90 -40.83
CA ALA A 4 -78.81 9.23 -41.22
C ALA A 4 -78.41 8.12 -40.25
N LEU A 5 -77.81 7.05 -40.79
CA LEU A 5 -77.10 6.02 -40.05
C LEU A 5 -75.69 6.54 -39.72
N ASN A 6 -75.43 6.84 -38.45
CA ASN A 6 -74.09 7.17 -37.95
C ASN A 6 -73.80 6.31 -36.71
N THR A 7 -72.90 5.35 -36.87
CA THR A 7 -72.39 4.47 -35.81
C THR A 7 -71.40 5.25 -34.95
N PRO A 8 -71.44 5.18 -33.61
CA PRO A 8 -70.46 5.85 -32.77
C PRO A 8 -69.14 5.07 -32.73
N VAL A 9 -68.05 5.76 -33.05
CA VAL A 9 -66.67 5.38 -32.71
C VAL A 9 -66.48 5.62 -31.23
N THR A 10 -66.06 4.59 -30.49
CA THR A 10 -65.64 4.72 -29.08
C THR A 10 -64.11 4.88 -29.04
N THR A 11 -63.66 6.10 -28.78
CA THR A 11 -62.33 6.43 -28.26
C THR A 11 -62.29 6.23 -26.73
N HIS A 12 -61.08 6.28 -26.14
CA HIS A 12 -60.68 6.03 -24.74
C HIS A 12 -60.14 4.59 -24.55
N THR A 13 -58.92 4.33 -24.08
CA THR A 13 -57.99 5.14 -23.28
C THR A 13 -56.60 4.50 -23.35
N ALA A 14 -55.57 5.31 -23.53
CA ALA A 14 -54.18 4.92 -23.33
C ALA A 14 -53.95 4.61 -21.84
N THR A 15 -53.41 3.43 -21.55
CA THR A 15 -52.82 3.10 -20.25
C THR A 15 -51.38 2.71 -20.51
N ALA A 16 -50.49 3.66 -20.22
CA ALA A 16 -49.11 3.37 -19.90
C ALA A 16 -49.13 2.57 -18.61
N ASP A 17 -48.56 1.36 -18.62
CA ASP A 17 -48.09 0.75 -17.39
C ASP A 17 -46.82 -0.05 -17.71
N ALA A 18 -45.69 0.58 -17.36
CA ALA A 18 -44.41 -0.05 -17.29
C ALA A 18 -44.29 -0.69 -15.91
N PRO A 19 -43.94 -1.98 -15.78
CA PRO A 19 -43.41 -2.46 -14.53
C PRO A 19 -41.92 -2.13 -14.48
N ALA A 20 -41.63 -0.94 -13.96
CA ALA A 20 -40.42 -0.77 -13.18
C ALA A 20 -40.54 -1.67 -11.94
N SER A 21 -39.54 -2.52 -11.71
CA SER A 21 -38.99 -2.93 -10.39
C SER A 21 -38.44 -4.35 -10.47
N HIS A 22 -37.13 -4.50 -10.34
CA HIS A 22 -36.53 -4.75 -9.03
C HIS A 22 -35.01 -4.70 -9.18
N ALA A 23 -34.44 -3.58 -8.73
CA ALA A 23 -33.06 -3.51 -8.33
C ALA A 23 -32.82 -4.52 -7.19
N ALA A 24 -32.04 -5.55 -7.47
CA ALA A 24 -31.37 -6.33 -6.44
C ALA A 24 -29.91 -5.87 -6.40
N PRO A 25 -29.42 -5.26 -5.30
CA PRO A 25 -28.02 -4.94 -5.15
C PRO A 25 -27.31 -6.21 -4.71
N VAL A 26 -26.95 -7.06 -5.66
CA VAL A 26 -25.91 -8.06 -5.42
C VAL A 26 -24.59 -7.40 -5.75
N ALA A 27 -23.91 -6.95 -4.70
CA ALA A 27 -22.47 -6.76 -4.68
C ALA A 27 -21.80 -8.12 -4.98
N ALA A 28 -21.86 -8.55 -6.24
CA ALA A 28 -21.10 -9.67 -6.73
C ALA A 28 -19.66 -9.18 -6.81
N THR A 29 -18.80 -9.74 -5.96
CA THR A 29 -17.37 -9.74 -6.17
C THR A 29 -17.12 -10.39 -7.53
N GLN A 30 -17.14 -9.59 -8.60
CA GLN A 30 -16.80 -10.01 -9.95
C GLN A 30 -15.29 -10.20 -10.01
N SER A 31 -14.82 -11.25 -9.33
CA SER A 31 -13.52 -11.81 -9.60
C SER A 31 -13.57 -12.30 -11.05
N LEU A 32 -12.63 -11.80 -11.84
CA LEU A 32 -12.47 -12.09 -13.24
C LEU A 32 -11.28 -13.07 -13.30
N PRO A 33 -11.48 -14.38 -13.04
CA PRO A 33 -10.39 -15.32 -12.72
C PRO A 33 -9.39 -15.51 -13.86
N HIS A 34 -9.79 -15.16 -15.08
CA HIS A 34 -8.94 -15.22 -16.27
C HIS A 34 -8.03 -13.98 -16.43
N TYR A 35 -8.04 -13.05 -15.48
CA TYR A 35 -7.30 -11.79 -15.56
C TYR A 35 -6.38 -11.59 -14.37
N GLN A 36 -5.15 -11.17 -14.67
CA GLN A 36 -4.11 -10.90 -13.68
C GLN A 36 -3.50 -9.51 -13.91
N ILE A 37 -2.89 -8.97 -12.86
CA ILE A 37 -2.19 -7.70 -12.87
C ILE A 37 -0.72 -7.92 -12.53
N ILE A 38 0.17 -7.40 -13.36
CA ILE A 38 1.60 -7.28 -13.09
C ILE A 38 1.82 -5.93 -12.37
N ARG A 39 2.18 -5.99 -11.09
CA ARG A 39 2.51 -4.81 -10.29
C ARG A 39 3.86 -4.23 -10.69
N ARG A 40 4.14 -2.99 -10.29
CA ARG A 40 5.44 -2.32 -10.54
C ARG A 40 6.66 -3.08 -10.03
N ASN A 41 6.49 -3.91 -8.98
CA ASN A 41 7.56 -4.75 -8.43
C ASN A 41 7.69 -6.11 -9.14
N GLY A 42 7.01 -6.32 -10.27
CA GLY A 42 6.99 -7.59 -11.01
C GLY A 42 6.06 -8.66 -10.44
N ALA A 43 5.48 -8.46 -9.25
CA ALA A 43 4.58 -9.45 -8.67
C ALA A 43 3.26 -9.52 -9.44
N VAL A 44 2.83 -10.75 -9.73
CA VAL A 44 1.55 -11.02 -10.41
C VAL A 44 0.47 -11.27 -9.36
N VAL A 45 -0.67 -10.57 -9.49
CA VAL A 45 -1.81 -10.67 -8.57
C VAL A 45 -3.11 -10.82 -9.35
N PRO A 46 -4.17 -11.40 -8.76
CA PRO A 46 -5.49 -11.45 -9.40
C PRO A 46 -6.03 -10.05 -9.72
N PHE A 47 -6.77 -9.92 -10.84
CA PHE A 47 -7.47 -8.68 -11.15
C PHE A 47 -8.72 -8.52 -10.26
N GLU A 48 -8.75 -7.42 -9.50
CA GLU A 48 -9.83 -7.09 -8.59
C GLU A 48 -10.46 -5.74 -8.96
N PRO A 49 -11.64 -5.72 -9.62
CA PRO A 49 -12.35 -4.48 -9.96
C PRO A 49 -12.60 -3.55 -8.76
N GLN A 50 -12.81 -4.12 -7.58
CA GLN A 50 -13.05 -3.36 -6.35
C GLN A 50 -11.88 -2.43 -5.99
N LYS A 51 -10.64 -2.78 -6.36
CA LYS A 51 -9.47 -1.90 -6.14
C LYS A 51 -9.54 -0.63 -6.97
N ILE A 52 -10.15 -0.69 -8.16
CA ILE A 52 -10.38 0.48 -9.03
C ILE A 52 -11.41 1.41 -8.36
N ALA A 53 -12.55 0.87 -7.92
CA ALA A 53 -13.58 1.65 -7.24
C ALA A 53 -13.04 2.36 -5.99
N VAL A 54 -12.23 1.68 -5.17
CA VAL A 54 -11.58 2.29 -3.99
C VAL A 54 -10.62 3.41 -4.39
N ALA A 55 -9.85 3.24 -5.46
CA ALA A 55 -8.93 4.27 -5.95
C ALA A 55 -9.69 5.49 -6.49
N MET A 56 -10.77 5.28 -7.25
CA MET A 56 -11.65 6.35 -7.72
C MET A 56 -12.28 7.09 -6.55
N MET A 57 -12.84 6.39 -5.56
CA MET A 57 -13.44 7.00 -4.38
C MET A 57 -12.45 7.89 -3.62
N LYS A 58 -11.17 7.50 -3.52
CA LYS A 58 -10.13 8.34 -2.91
C LYS A 58 -9.88 9.63 -3.69
N ALA A 59 -9.95 9.59 -5.03
CA ALA A 59 -9.83 10.79 -5.85
C ALA A 59 -11.04 11.71 -5.67
N PHE A 60 -12.27 11.17 -5.62
CA PHE A 60 -13.47 11.94 -5.32
C PHE A 60 -13.43 12.59 -3.93
N LEU A 61 -12.98 11.84 -2.91
CA LEU A 61 -12.77 12.34 -1.54
C LEU A 61 -11.77 13.50 -1.49
N ALA A 62 -10.72 13.46 -2.32
CA ALA A 62 -9.71 14.50 -2.35
C ALA A 62 -10.23 15.83 -2.91
N VAL A 63 -11.28 15.81 -3.73
CA VAL A 63 -11.87 17.00 -4.36
C VAL A 63 -13.09 17.51 -3.59
N HIS A 64 -14.04 16.63 -3.27
CA HIS A 64 -15.30 17.02 -2.63
C HIS A 64 -15.30 16.90 -1.10
N GLY A 65 -14.18 16.47 -0.51
CA GLY A 65 -14.06 16.21 0.91
C GLY A 65 -14.92 15.03 1.38
N THR A 66 -14.91 14.80 2.69
CA THR A 66 -15.65 13.68 3.32
C THR A 66 -17.17 13.84 3.23
N GLN A 67 -17.67 15.08 3.19
CA GLN A 67 -19.09 15.42 3.09
C GLN A 67 -19.67 15.05 1.71
N GLY A 68 -18.92 15.27 0.62
CA GLY A 68 -19.38 14.92 -0.74
C GLY A 68 -19.29 13.43 -1.06
N ALA A 69 -18.28 12.73 -0.55
CA ALA A 69 -18.03 11.32 -0.87
C ALA A 69 -18.96 10.31 -0.16
N ALA A 70 -19.68 10.74 0.88
CA ALA A 70 -20.72 9.91 1.52
C ALA A 70 -22.02 9.87 0.71
N SER A 71 -22.17 10.74 -0.29
CA SER A 71 -23.37 10.82 -1.12
C SER A 71 -23.57 9.54 -1.94
N ALA A 72 -24.81 9.04 -1.98
CA ALA A 72 -25.20 7.93 -2.84
C ALA A 72 -24.91 8.22 -4.32
N SER A 73 -25.08 9.48 -4.75
CA SER A 73 -24.80 9.89 -6.14
C SER A 73 -23.33 9.71 -6.53
N VAL A 74 -22.40 10.02 -5.63
CA VAL A 74 -20.96 9.84 -5.91
C VAL A 74 -20.62 8.36 -6.01
N ARG A 75 -21.22 7.51 -5.16
CA ARG A 75 -21.01 6.05 -5.24
C ARG A 75 -21.51 5.48 -6.57
N GLU A 76 -22.66 5.94 -7.05
CA GLU A 76 -23.23 5.52 -8.34
C GLU A 76 -22.35 5.94 -9.52
N VAL A 77 -21.83 7.17 -9.49
CA VAL A 77 -20.87 7.67 -10.49
C VAL A 77 -19.59 6.83 -10.47
N VAL A 78 -19.02 6.58 -9.29
CA VAL A 78 -17.79 5.76 -9.14
C VAL A 78 -18.02 4.34 -9.64
N ASP A 79 -19.17 3.73 -9.34
CA ASP A 79 -19.49 2.38 -9.80
C ASP A 79 -19.62 2.33 -11.33
N THR A 80 -20.35 3.30 -11.92
CA THR A 80 -20.50 3.42 -13.38
C THR A 80 -19.15 3.59 -14.07
N LEU A 81 -18.28 4.47 -13.55
CA LEU A 81 -16.93 4.66 -14.07
C LEU A 81 -16.09 3.39 -13.95
N THR A 82 -16.16 2.71 -12.80
CA THR A 82 -15.44 1.46 -12.57
C THR A 82 -15.86 0.38 -13.58
N GLN A 83 -17.16 0.19 -13.78
CA GLN A 83 -17.69 -0.75 -14.76
C GLN A 83 -17.25 -0.43 -16.18
N ASN A 84 -17.20 0.85 -16.56
CA ASN A 84 -16.72 1.29 -17.87
C ASN A 84 -15.24 0.96 -18.07
N VAL A 85 -14.40 1.20 -17.07
CA VAL A 85 -12.96 0.85 -17.09
C VAL A 85 -12.77 -0.66 -17.23
N VAL A 86 -13.48 -1.45 -16.41
CA VAL A 86 -13.43 -2.92 -16.45
C VAL A 86 -13.84 -3.42 -17.84
N ARG A 87 -14.94 -2.90 -18.39
CA ARG A 87 -15.41 -3.26 -19.73
C ARG A 87 -14.39 -2.93 -20.82
N ALA A 88 -13.72 -1.79 -20.72
CA ALA A 88 -12.66 -1.40 -21.65
C ALA A 88 -11.46 -2.35 -21.58
N LEU A 89 -11.01 -2.70 -20.37
CA LEU A 89 -9.91 -3.64 -20.14
C LEU A 89 -10.25 -5.04 -20.67
N VAL A 90 -11.41 -5.58 -20.32
CA VAL A 90 -11.88 -6.89 -20.78
C VAL A 90 -12.01 -6.94 -22.30
N ARG A 91 -12.51 -5.87 -22.93
CA ARG A 91 -12.63 -5.79 -24.40
C ARG A 91 -11.28 -5.82 -25.10
N SER A 92 -10.24 -5.25 -24.51
CA SER A 92 -8.88 -5.31 -25.08
C SER A 92 -8.28 -6.71 -25.05
N ARG A 93 -8.78 -7.59 -24.16
CA ARG A 93 -8.32 -8.99 -24.01
C ARG A 93 -9.48 -9.94 -23.73
N PRO A 94 -10.27 -10.30 -24.75
CA PRO A 94 -11.49 -11.10 -24.57
C PRO A 94 -11.22 -12.54 -24.11
N ALA A 95 -10.01 -13.07 -24.34
CA ALA A 95 -9.61 -14.43 -23.94
C ALA A 95 -8.93 -14.50 -22.55
N GLY A 96 -8.89 -13.40 -21.79
CA GLY A 96 -8.11 -13.30 -20.56
C GLY A 96 -6.67 -12.83 -20.79
N GLY A 97 -5.91 -12.68 -19.71
CA GLY A 97 -4.49 -12.31 -19.76
C GLY A 97 -4.02 -11.39 -18.62
N THR A 98 -2.80 -10.87 -18.77
CA THR A 98 -2.10 -10.09 -17.72
C THR A 98 -1.94 -8.62 -18.09
N PHE A 99 -2.58 -7.70 -17.37
CA PHE A 99 -2.36 -6.26 -17.59
C PHE A 99 -1.19 -5.75 -16.75
N HIS A 100 -0.47 -4.76 -17.25
CA HIS A 100 0.38 -3.97 -16.37
C HIS A 100 -0.49 -3.05 -15.52
N ILE A 101 -0.08 -2.78 -14.30
CA ILE A 101 -0.81 -1.86 -13.41
C ILE A 101 -0.88 -0.43 -13.98
N GLU A 102 0.02 -0.05 -14.88
CA GLU A 102 -0.04 1.23 -15.60
C GLU A 102 -1.19 1.24 -16.63
N ASP A 103 -1.41 0.15 -17.38
CA ASP A 103 -2.52 0.05 -18.33
C ASP A 103 -3.88 0.27 -17.65
N VAL A 104 -4.04 -0.25 -16.42
CA VAL A 104 -5.24 -0.04 -15.62
C VAL A 104 -5.38 1.42 -15.21
N GLN A 105 -4.29 2.08 -14.80
CA GLN A 105 -4.30 3.49 -14.43
C GLN A 105 -4.66 4.38 -15.63
N ASP A 106 -4.10 4.10 -16.80
CA ASP A 106 -4.39 4.85 -18.02
C ASP A 106 -5.86 4.71 -18.44
N GLN A 107 -6.45 3.52 -18.28
CA GLN A 107 -7.89 3.35 -18.51
C GLN A 107 -8.76 4.11 -17.49
N VAL A 108 -8.33 4.20 -16.23
CA VAL A 108 -9.03 5.02 -15.21
C VAL A 108 -8.97 6.50 -15.58
N GLU A 109 -7.81 7.00 -15.97
CA GLU A 109 -7.62 8.39 -16.39
C GLU A 109 -8.46 8.71 -17.64
N LEU A 110 -8.42 7.83 -18.65
CA LEU A 110 -9.24 7.97 -19.84
C LEU A 110 -10.74 7.93 -19.51
N GLY A 111 -11.16 7.05 -18.60
CA GLY A 111 -12.54 6.97 -18.13
C GLY A 111 -13.02 8.25 -17.45
N LEU A 112 -12.19 8.83 -16.57
CA LEU A 112 -12.49 10.10 -15.91
C LEU A 112 -12.54 11.27 -16.90
N MET A 113 -11.63 11.33 -17.87
CA MET A 113 -11.64 12.37 -18.90
C MET A 113 -12.87 12.29 -19.80
N ARG A 114 -13.31 11.08 -20.17
CA ARG A 114 -14.53 10.87 -20.99
C ARG A 114 -15.81 11.17 -20.24
N GLY A 115 -15.82 11.00 -18.92
CA GLY A 115 -16.93 11.38 -18.04
C GLY A 115 -16.93 12.86 -17.66
N GLU A 116 -16.08 13.69 -18.30
CA GLU A 116 -15.94 15.13 -18.01
C GLU A 116 -15.53 15.44 -16.55
N HIS A 117 -15.04 14.44 -15.80
CA HIS A 117 -14.58 14.57 -14.42
C HIS A 117 -13.12 15.04 -14.36
N HIS A 118 -12.81 16.17 -15.02
CA HIS A 118 -11.45 16.67 -15.18
C HIS A 118 -10.74 17.00 -13.86
N GLU A 119 -11.48 17.55 -12.90
CA GLU A 119 -10.94 17.82 -11.56
C GLU A 119 -10.58 16.56 -10.80
N ILE A 120 -11.39 15.50 -10.93
CA ILE A 120 -11.12 14.19 -10.31
C ILE A 120 -9.93 13.52 -11.00
N ALA A 121 -9.82 13.60 -12.33
CA ALA A 121 -8.68 13.09 -13.07
C ALA A 121 -7.36 13.71 -12.58
N ARG A 122 -7.32 15.04 -12.41
CA ARG A 122 -6.15 15.73 -11.83
C ARG A 122 -5.84 15.27 -10.41
N ALA A 123 -6.85 15.15 -9.56
CA ALA A 123 -6.68 14.66 -8.19
C ALA A 123 -6.18 13.20 -8.15
N TYR A 124 -6.64 12.36 -9.08
CA TYR A 124 -6.18 10.98 -9.25
C TYR A 124 -4.70 10.91 -9.64
N VAL A 125 -4.25 11.72 -10.61
CA VAL A 125 -2.84 11.81 -11.01
C VAL A 125 -1.96 12.22 -9.82
N LEU A 126 -2.34 13.27 -9.09
CA LEU A 126 -1.62 13.70 -7.88
C LEU A 126 -1.63 12.64 -6.78
N TYR A 127 -2.71 11.86 -6.65
CA TYR A 127 -2.78 10.75 -5.72
C TYR A 127 -1.81 9.61 -6.08
N ARG A 128 -1.76 9.19 -7.36
CA ARG A 128 -0.81 8.15 -7.79
C ARG A 128 0.65 8.59 -7.64
N GLU A 129 0.95 9.86 -7.89
CA GLU A 129 2.30 10.42 -7.70
C GLU A 129 2.71 10.39 -6.23
N ARG A 130 1.84 10.88 -5.33
CA ARG A 130 2.07 10.80 -3.88
C ARG A 130 2.31 9.36 -3.42
N ARG A 131 1.51 8.39 -3.88
CA ARG A 131 1.71 6.97 -3.56
C ARG A 131 2.97 6.37 -4.18
N THR A 132 3.48 6.95 -5.26
CA THR A 132 4.75 6.57 -5.86
C THR A 132 5.91 7.09 -5.00
N GLN A 133 5.86 8.36 -4.60
CA GLN A 133 6.83 8.98 -3.69
C GLN A 133 6.85 8.33 -2.31
N GLU A 134 5.69 8.01 -1.73
CA GLU A 134 5.58 7.28 -0.46
C GLU A 134 6.29 5.93 -0.53
N ARG A 135 6.11 5.18 -1.63
CA ARG A 135 6.79 3.89 -1.81
C ARG A 135 8.29 4.05 -2.04
N ALA A 136 8.71 5.07 -2.78
CA ALA A 136 10.13 5.38 -2.94
C ALA A 136 10.78 5.68 -1.58
N ARG A 137 10.14 6.53 -0.76
CA ARG A 137 10.58 6.83 0.61
C ARG A 137 10.59 5.61 1.53
N GLN A 138 9.57 4.74 1.45
CA GLN A 138 9.54 3.49 2.21
C GLN A 138 10.64 2.53 1.76
N THR A 139 10.94 2.48 0.47
CA THR A 139 12.04 1.68 -0.07
C THR A 139 13.39 2.23 0.38
N GLU A 140 13.56 3.55 0.39
CA GLU A 140 14.75 4.23 0.93
C GLU A 140 14.90 4.02 2.44
N GLN A 141 13.81 4.08 3.22
CA GLN A 141 13.82 3.81 4.66
C GLN A 141 14.05 2.33 4.99
N GLN A 142 13.61 1.41 4.13
CA GLN A 142 13.92 -0.02 4.26
C GLN A 142 15.34 -0.35 3.75
N ALA A 143 15.87 0.39 2.78
CA ALA A 143 17.26 0.29 2.31
C ALA A 143 18.26 1.00 3.26
N ALA A 144 17.79 1.91 4.12
CA ALA A 144 18.57 2.56 5.17
C ALA A 144 18.82 1.66 6.39
N VAL A 145 18.34 0.42 6.37
CA VAL A 145 18.91 -0.66 7.17
C VAL A 145 19.62 -1.62 6.21
N PRO A 146 20.83 -1.28 5.70
CA PRO A 146 21.73 -2.36 5.35
C PRO A 146 21.87 -3.20 6.61
N ALA A 147 21.66 -4.52 6.52
CA ALA A 147 22.06 -5.40 7.60
C ALA A 147 23.51 -5.06 7.91
N ALA A 148 23.77 -4.41 9.05
CA ALA A 148 25.12 -4.23 9.54
C ALA A 148 25.77 -5.62 9.48
N PRO A 149 27.01 -5.75 9.00
CA PRO A 149 27.67 -7.05 8.90
C PRO A 149 27.52 -7.76 10.24
N VAL A 150 26.73 -8.83 10.26
CA VAL A 150 26.40 -9.54 11.49
C VAL A 150 27.68 -10.22 11.93
N LEU A 151 28.31 -9.68 12.97
CA LEU A 151 29.51 -10.27 13.55
C LEU A 151 29.12 -11.61 14.16
N HIS A 152 29.80 -12.69 13.78
CA HIS A 152 29.59 -13.99 14.41
C HIS A 152 30.68 -14.25 15.44
N VAL A 153 30.31 -14.92 16.52
CA VAL A 153 31.21 -15.30 17.61
C VAL A 153 31.13 -16.80 17.84
N LEU A 154 32.19 -17.38 18.38
CA LEU A 154 32.24 -18.80 18.75
C LEU A 154 31.86 -18.95 20.22
N ASP A 155 30.69 -19.52 20.47
CA ASP A 155 30.23 -19.93 21.81
C ASP A 155 30.44 -21.44 21.96
N GLY A 156 31.62 -21.81 22.49
CA GLY A 156 32.15 -23.17 22.39
C GLY A 156 32.41 -23.57 20.93
N ASP A 157 31.84 -24.68 20.48
CA ASP A 157 31.94 -25.15 19.09
C ASP A 157 30.86 -24.56 18.16
N LYS A 158 29.99 -23.68 18.67
CA LYS A 158 28.87 -23.12 17.90
C LYS A 158 29.16 -21.71 17.44
N ARG A 159 29.03 -21.48 16.13
CA ARG A 159 29.05 -20.14 15.54
C ARG A 159 27.67 -19.49 15.67
N VAL A 160 27.59 -18.42 16.46
CA VAL A 160 26.34 -17.70 16.74
C VAL A 160 26.48 -16.24 16.32
N ALA A 161 25.39 -15.61 15.87
CA ALA A 161 25.37 -14.17 15.63
C ALA A 161 25.52 -13.43 16.95
N LEU A 162 26.42 -12.45 17.01
CA LEU A 162 26.60 -11.61 18.19
C LEU A 162 25.36 -10.73 18.38
N ASP A 163 24.69 -10.91 19.51
CA ASP A 163 23.60 -10.03 19.91
C ASP A 163 24.17 -8.72 20.48
N LEU A 164 24.26 -7.73 19.60
CA LEU A 164 24.76 -6.39 19.94
C LEU A 164 23.90 -5.69 21.00
N ASN A 165 22.58 -5.89 20.98
CA ASN A 165 21.69 -5.28 21.96
C ASN A 165 21.95 -5.85 23.35
N ARG A 166 22.16 -7.16 23.44
CA ARG A 166 22.51 -7.81 24.70
C ARG A 166 23.87 -7.37 25.22
N LEU A 167 24.88 -7.29 24.34
CA LEU A 167 26.21 -6.81 24.72
C LEU A 167 26.16 -5.36 25.23
N GLN A 168 25.47 -4.47 24.49
CA GLN A 168 25.25 -3.08 24.89
C GLN A 168 24.54 -3.00 26.24
N GLY A 169 23.44 -3.75 26.43
CA GLY A 169 22.71 -3.76 27.70
C GLY A 169 23.55 -4.25 28.88
N LEU A 170 24.47 -5.19 28.68
CA LEU A 170 25.41 -5.61 29.72
C LEU A 170 26.37 -4.48 30.10
N ILE A 171 26.95 -3.80 29.12
CA ILE A 171 27.87 -2.67 29.36
C ILE A 171 27.13 -1.50 30.03
N GLU A 172 25.94 -1.16 29.54
CA GLU A 172 25.09 -0.14 30.16
C GLU A 172 24.74 -0.48 31.61
N SER A 173 24.36 -1.73 31.89
CA SER A 173 24.05 -2.17 33.25
C SER A 173 25.25 -2.07 34.20
N ALA A 174 26.47 -2.29 33.67
CA ALA A 174 27.71 -2.14 34.44
C ALA A 174 28.06 -0.68 34.70
N CYS A 175 27.61 0.25 33.86
CA CYS A 175 27.80 1.70 34.05
C CYS A 175 26.76 2.35 34.99
N VAL A 176 25.70 1.64 35.37
CA VAL A 176 24.67 2.17 36.28
C VAL A 176 25.28 2.49 37.64
N ASN A 177 24.89 3.65 38.21
CA ASN A 177 25.33 4.16 39.51
C ASN A 177 26.82 4.56 39.62
N LEU A 178 27.57 4.64 38.51
CA LEU A 178 28.98 5.05 38.54
C LEU A 178 29.22 6.56 38.40
N GLY A 179 28.20 7.35 38.05
CA GLY A 179 28.28 8.82 37.90
C GLY A 179 27.90 9.30 36.50
N ALA A 180 27.63 10.59 36.33
CA ALA A 180 27.16 11.17 35.05
C ALA A 180 28.26 11.23 33.97
N ASP A 181 29.53 11.15 34.39
CA ASP A 181 30.69 11.25 33.50
C ASP A 181 31.02 9.90 32.84
N ILE A 182 30.48 8.79 33.34
CA ILE A 182 30.70 7.45 32.78
C ILE A 182 29.58 7.12 31.80
N LYS A 183 29.96 6.95 30.53
CA LYS A 183 29.06 6.60 29.43
C LYS A 183 29.41 5.22 28.88
N ALA A 184 28.40 4.42 28.57
CA ALA A 184 28.57 3.10 27.98
C ALA A 184 29.00 3.17 26.51
N ASP A 185 28.50 4.16 25.75
CA ASP A 185 28.71 4.25 24.29
C ASP A 185 30.19 4.20 23.87
N PRO A 186 31.14 4.92 24.52
CA PRO A 186 32.55 4.84 24.17
C PRO A 186 33.15 3.45 24.41
N ILE A 187 32.74 2.76 25.49
CA ILE A 187 33.20 1.41 25.81
C ILE A 187 32.68 0.42 24.77
N VAL A 188 31.41 0.52 24.39
CA VAL A 188 30.81 -0.30 23.32
C VAL A 188 31.53 -0.08 21.99
N ALA A 189 31.77 1.17 21.61
CA ALA A 189 32.45 1.51 20.36
C ALA A 189 33.89 0.97 20.31
N GLU A 190 34.66 1.13 21.38
CA GLU A 190 36.03 0.62 21.47
C GLU A 190 36.07 -0.91 21.53
N THR A 191 35.09 -1.55 22.20
CA THR A 191 34.95 -3.01 22.18
C THR A 191 34.74 -3.50 20.74
N MET A 192 33.76 -2.94 20.04
CA MET A 192 33.41 -3.34 18.67
C MET A 192 34.57 -3.17 17.68
N ARG A 193 35.41 -2.14 17.88
CA ARG A 193 36.60 -1.90 17.06
C ARG A 193 37.67 -3.00 17.22
N ASN A 194 37.70 -3.65 18.37
CA ASN A 194 38.68 -4.68 18.71
C ASN A 194 38.17 -6.11 18.44
N LEU A 195 36.92 -6.29 18.00
CA LEU A 195 36.37 -7.59 17.63
C LEU A 195 36.57 -7.89 16.14
N TYR A 196 36.75 -9.17 15.83
CA TYR A 196 36.78 -9.70 14.47
C TYR A 196 35.79 -10.85 14.33
N ASP A 197 35.39 -11.18 13.09
CA ASP A 197 34.42 -12.25 12.83
C ASP A 197 35.00 -13.63 13.19
N GLY A 198 34.25 -14.41 13.97
CA GLY A 198 34.68 -15.71 14.50
C GLY A 198 35.45 -15.63 15.82
N VAL A 199 35.49 -14.46 16.49
CA VAL A 199 36.10 -14.33 17.81
C VAL A 199 35.38 -15.21 18.86
N PRO A 200 36.10 -15.90 19.77
CA PRO A 200 35.48 -16.62 20.88
C PRO A 200 34.68 -15.71 21.81
N MET A 201 33.55 -16.18 22.34
CA MET A 201 32.69 -15.39 23.24
C MET A 201 33.46 -14.91 24.49
N ASP A 202 34.38 -15.73 25.02
CA ASP A 202 35.24 -15.35 26.13
C ASP A 202 36.18 -14.18 25.80
N GLU A 203 36.61 -14.08 24.54
CA GLU A 203 37.43 -12.96 24.07
C GLU A 203 36.60 -11.68 23.88
N VAL A 204 35.31 -11.80 23.54
CA VAL A 204 34.39 -10.64 23.49
C VAL A 204 34.30 -9.98 24.87
N TYR A 205 34.16 -10.76 25.94
CA TYR A 205 34.12 -10.24 27.31
C TYR A 205 35.46 -9.65 27.76
N LYS A 206 36.58 -10.27 27.37
CA LYS A 206 37.92 -9.71 27.67
C LYS A 206 38.15 -8.39 26.93
N ALA A 207 37.72 -8.31 25.67
CA ALA A 207 37.83 -7.10 24.87
C ALA A 207 37.04 -5.93 25.48
N SER A 208 35.84 -6.18 26.03
CA SER A 208 35.06 -5.11 26.68
C SER A 208 35.69 -4.61 27.98
N ILE A 209 36.29 -5.49 28.77
CA ILE A 209 37.06 -5.11 29.98
C ILE A 209 38.30 -4.29 29.60
N LEU A 210 39.04 -4.70 28.57
CA LEU A 210 40.21 -3.97 28.09
C LEU A 210 39.83 -2.58 27.55
N ALA A 211 38.75 -2.49 26.76
CA ALA A 211 38.21 -1.24 26.25
C ALA A 211 37.85 -0.26 27.39
N ALA A 212 37.16 -0.75 28.43
CA ALA A 212 36.85 0.07 29.60
C ALA A 212 38.12 0.57 30.31
N ARG A 213 39.13 -0.30 30.50
CA ARG A 213 40.40 0.08 31.12
C ARG A 213 41.15 1.15 30.33
N THR A 214 41.23 1.02 29.01
CA THR A 214 41.88 2.00 28.13
C THR A 214 41.20 3.38 28.20
N LEU A 215 39.89 3.41 28.43
CA LEU A 215 39.15 4.67 28.57
C LEU A 215 39.41 5.34 29.94
N ILE A 216 39.54 4.55 31.03
CA ILE A 216 39.94 5.07 32.35
C ILE A 216 41.34 5.71 32.29
N GLU A 217 42.26 5.15 31.50
CA GLU A 217 43.61 5.74 31.34
C GLU A 217 43.60 7.06 30.55
N LYS A 218 42.57 7.31 29.75
CA LYS A 218 42.43 8.55 28.96
C LYS A 218 41.65 9.65 29.69
N ASP A 219 40.74 9.28 30.59
CA ASP A 219 39.90 10.19 31.35
C ASP A 219 39.63 9.57 32.75
N PRO A 220 40.50 9.82 33.76
CA PRO A 220 40.50 9.12 35.05
C PRO A 220 39.42 9.57 36.05
#